data_AF-A0A0D2IY71-F1
#
_entry.id   AF-A0A0D2IY71-F1
#
_cell.length_a   1.000
_cell.length_b   1.000
_cell.length_c   1.000
_cell.angle_alpha   90.00
_cell.angle_beta   90.00
_cell.angle_gamma   90.00
#
_symmetry.space_group_name_H-M   'P 1'
#
loop_
_entity.id
_entity.type
_entity.pdbx_description
1 polymer ?
#
loop_
_entity_poly.entity_id
_entity_poly.type
_entity_poly.pdbx_seq_one_letter_code
_entity_poly.pdbx_strand_id
1 'polypeptide(L)'
;MLVVHNQTLTEEITVLNAIYGDGSVQATFSDNHHSTISLQLPGLNYAFLLRVLDTYPQSQPTVIGVDDLVASLKPVVQQNVVFFGACVAAVHHSGEVCLFDAIQEFNPILEIQRKYAQSNGDQEKHQELMGERSLMVRELAIRARERATWRPGVGEDSLFAVVDCAACMEPFFRVEMANLVCRHAFCRECLHG
;
A
#
# COMPACT_ATOMS: atom_id res chain seq x y z
N MET A 1 -4.23 14.35 -22.92
CA MET A 1 -3.50 13.31 -22.18
C MET A 1 -2.28 13.97 -21.57
N LEU A 2 -2.08 13.85 -20.27
CA LEU A 2 -0.96 14.48 -19.58
C LEU A 2 0.33 13.74 -19.96
N VAL A 3 1.39 14.49 -20.30
CA VAL A 3 2.68 13.90 -20.70
C VAL A 3 3.46 13.54 -19.44
N VAL A 4 3.83 12.28 -19.30
CA VAL A 4 4.68 11.79 -18.21
C VAL A 4 6.14 11.92 -18.65
N HIS A 5 6.96 12.64 -17.88
CA HIS A 5 8.36 12.91 -18.24
C HIS A 5 9.27 11.68 -18.14
N ASN A 6 8.96 10.75 -17.24
CA ASN A 6 9.70 9.51 -17.09
C ASN A 6 9.23 8.48 -18.14
N GLN A 7 10.12 8.13 -19.08
CA GLN A 7 9.80 7.21 -20.18
C GLN A 7 9.46 5.80 -19.67
N THR A 8 10.24 5.27 -18.71
CA THR A 8 10.01 3.95 -18.13
C THR A 8 8.63 3.83 -17.48
N LEU A 9 8.21 4.86 -16.74
CA LEU A 9 6.87 4.95 -16.15
C LEU A 9 5.79 5.02 -17.23
N THR A 10 6.03 5.74 -18.33
CA THR A 10 5.08 5.82 -19.46
C THR A 10 4.86 4.47 -20.12
N GLU A 11 5.94 3.71 -20.32
CA GLU A 11 5.89 2.35 -20.87
C GLU A 11 5.15 1.41 -19.92
N GLU A 12 5.45 1.47 -18.62
CA GLU A 12 4.77 0.65 -17.62
C GLU A 12 3.27 0.98 -17.52
N ILE A 13 2.88 2.26 -17.54
CA ILE A 13 1.47 2.69 -17.58
C ILE A 13 0.76 2.10 -18.81
N THR A 14 1.43 2.11 -19.97
CA THR A 14 0.89 1.55 -21.21
C THR A 14 0.63 0.05 -21.07
N VAL A 15 1.58 -0.68 -20.48
CA VAL A 15 1.45 -2.12 -20.21
C VAL A 15 0.31 -2.39 -19.21
N LEU A 16 0.24 -1.62 -18.12
CA LEU A 16 -0.80 -1.80 -17.10
C LEU A 16 -2.20 -1.54 -17.66
N ASN A 17 -2.36 -0.50 -18.48
CA ASN A 17 -3.63 -0.22 -19.15
C ASN A 17 -4.01 -1.33 -20.14
N ALA A 18 -3.04 -1.95 -20.83
CA ALA A 18 -3.32 -3.10 -21.69
C ALA A 18 -3.80 -4.34 -20.90
N ILE A 19 -3.37 -4.50 -19.65
CA ILE A 19 -3.74 -5.63 -18.78
C ILE A 19 -5.08 -5.40 -18.08
N TYR A 20 -5.28 -4.21 -17.49
CA TYR A 20 -6.42 -3.92 -16.60
C TYR A 20 -7.54 -3.12 -17.27
N GLY A 21 -7.30 -2.60 -18.47
CA GLY A 21 -8.24 -1.78 -19.24
C GLY A 21 -7.73 -0.35 -19.44
N ASP A 22 -8.14 0.25 -20.55
CA ASP A 22 -7.78 1.64 -20.86
C ASP A 22 -8.25 2.58 -19.75
N GLY A 23 -7.31 3.40 -19.26
CA GLY A 23 -7.59 4.37 -18.21
C GLY A 23 -7.55 3.81 -16.79
N SER A 24 -7.17 2.55 -16.58
CA SER A 24 -6.89 2.00 -15.25
C SER A 24 -5.74 2.73 -14.54
N VAL A 25 -4.77 3.23 -15.29
CA VAL A 25 -3.67 4.05 -14.79
C VAL A 25 -3.59 5.35 -15.56
N GLN A 26 -3.64 6.47 -14.84
CA GLN A 26 -3.62 7.80 -15.44
C GLN A 26 -2.70 8.72 -14.66
N ALA A 27 -1.86 9.48 -15.37
CA ALA A 27 -1.10 10.55 -14.73
C ALA A 27 -2.01 11.76 -14.45
N THR A 28 -2.08 12.17 -13.19
CA THR A 28 -2.84 13.34 -12.74
C THR A 28 -1.95 14.58 -12.63
N PHE A 29 -0.63 14.37 -12.48
CA PHE A 29 0.38 15.41 -12.44
C PHE A 29 1.71 14.85 -12.99
N SER A 30 2.51 15.68 -13.67
CA SER A 30 3.88 15.35 -14.04
C SER A 30 4.69 16.62 -14.25
N ASP A 31 5.86 16.66 -13.62
CA ASP A 31 6.92 17.64 -13.87
C ASP A 31 8.27 16.93 -14.02
N ASN A 32 9.36 17.71 -14.03
CA ASN A 32 10.72 17.19 -14.18
C ASN A 32 11.23 16.40 -12.97
N HIS A 33 10.53 16.43 -11.83
CA HIS A 33 10.97 15.83 -10.57
C HIS A 33 10.13 14.62 -10.18
N HIS A 34 8.83 14.65 -10.48
CA HIS A 34 7.94 13.54 -10.16
C HIS A 34 6.67 13.56 -11.00
N SER A 35 6.00 12.41 -11.02
CA SER A 35 4.65 12.25 -11.52
C SER A 35 3.75 11.74 -10.40
N THR A 36 2.49 12.18 -10.41
CA THR A 36 1.44 11.55 -9.62
C THR A 36 0.55 10.78 -10.57
N ILE A 37 0.29 9.51 -10.24
CA ILE A 37 -0.59 8.64 -11.00
C ILE A 37 -1.77 8.20 -10.14
N SER A 38 -2.93 8.06 -10.77
CA SER A 38 -4.12 7.40 -10.24
C SER A 38 -4.20 5.99 -10.81
N LEU A 39 -4.31 4.98 -9.93
CA LEU A 39 -4.38 3.55 -10.25
C LEU A 39 -5.72 2.97 -9.76
N GLN A 40 -6.63 2.73 -10.69
CA GLN A 40 -7.93 2.12 -10.46
C GLN A 40 -7.87 0.61 -10.70
N LEU A 41 -7.90 -0.19 -9.63
CA LEU A 41 -7.93 -1.64 -9.74
C LEU A 41 -9.37 -2.18 -9.94
N PRO A 42 -9.52 -3.28 -10.69
CA PRO A 42 -10.83 -3.92 -10.88
C PRO A 42 -11.48 -4.34 -9.56
N GLY A 43 -12.75 -3.97 -9.39
CA GLY A 43 -13.56 -4.30 -8.22
C GLY A 43 -13.25 -3.45 -6.98
N LEU A 44 -12.55 -2.33 -7.14
CA LEU A 44 -12.55 -1.22 -6.20
C LEU A 44 -13.37 -0.06 -6.78
N ASN A 45 -13.89 0.81 -5.91
CA ASN A 45 -14.65 2.00 -6.29
C ASN A 45 -13.91 3.32 -5.96
N TYR A 46 -12.60 3.23 -5.83
CA TYR A 46 -11.65 4.32 -5.62
C TYR A 46 -10.34 3.92 -6.29
N ALA A 47 -9.51 4.90 -6.63
CA ALA A 47 -8.19 4.65 -7.20
C ALA A 47 -7.10 5.06 -6.20
N PHE A 48 -5.96 4.36 -6.24
CA PHE A 48 -4.79 4.71 -5.45
C PHE A 48 -4.06 5.89 -6.09
N LEU A 49 -3.61 6.83 -5.28
CA LEU A 49 -2.69 7.87 -5.71
C LEU A 49 -1.27 7.46 -5.35
N LEU A 50 -0.39 7.46 -6.36
CA LEU A 50 1.02 7.18 -6.20
C LEU A 50 1.86 8.35 -6.68
N ARG A 51 2.87 8.72 -5.89
CA ARG A 51 3.95 9.60 -6.30
C ARG A 51 5.11 8.76 -6.82
N VAL A 52 5.55 9.03 -8.04
CA VAL A 52 6.68 8.37 -8.69
C VAL A 52 7.72 9.42 -9.02
N LEU A 53 8.93 9.32 -8.46
CA LEU A 53 10.00 10.27 -8.74
C LEU A 53 10.55 10.06 -10.16
N ASP A 54 11.15 11.10 -10.72
CA ASP A 54 11.84 11.07 -12.01
C ASP A 54 12.95 10.00 -12.09
N THR A 55 13.54 9.64 -10.95
CA THR A 55 14.56 8.59 -10.79
C THR A 55 14.02 7.16 -10.86
N TYR A 56 12.70 6.95 -10.95
CA TYR A 56 12.13 5.62 -11.15
C TYR A 56 12.67 4.97 -12.43
N PRO A 57 13.08 3.68 -12.44
CA PRO A 57 12.87 2.65 -11.41
C PRO A 57 13.95 2.52 -10.34
N GLN A 58 14.94 3.42 -10.29
CA GLN A 58 15.96 3.39 -9.22
C GLN A 58 15.35 3.72 -7.85
N SER A 59 14.43 4.68 -7.83
CA SER A 59 13.62 4.99 -6.64
C SER A 59 12.31 4.22 -6.63
N GLN A 60 11.77 4.02 -5.43
CA GLN A 60 10.51 3.33 -5.21
C GLN A 60 9.31 4.28 -5.39
N PRO A 61 8.21 3.85 -6.05
CA PRO A 61 6.93 4.55 -5.99
C PRO A 61 6.41 4.67 -4.55
N THR A 62 5.77 5.79 -4.21
CA THR A 62 5.17 6.01 -2.89
C THR A 62 3.66 6.11 -3.03
N VAL A 63 2.90 5.25 -2.35
CA VAL A 63 1.45 5.39 -2.25
C VAL A 63 1.14 6.53 -1.28
N ILE A 64 0.43 7.56 -1.74
CA ILE A 64 0.14 8.78 -0.98
C ILE A 64 -1.32 8.89 -0.54
N GLY A 65 -2.20 8.02 -1.03
CA GLY A 65 -3.60 7.99 -0.63
C GLY A 65 -4.51 7.42 -1.72
N VAL A 66 -5.71 7.97 -1.81
CA VAL A 66 -6.70 7.68 -2.84
C VAL A 66 -7.26 8.97 -3.43
N ASP A 67 -7.83 8.90 -4.63
CA ASP A 67 -8.35 10.07 -5.35
C ASP A 67 -9.76 10.51 -4.94
N ASP A 68 -10.46 9.72 -4.12
CA ASP A 68 -11.79 10.03 -3.60
C ASP A 68 -11.75 10.39 -2.10
N LEU A 69 -12.17 11.62 -1.78
CA LEU A 69 -12.17 12.15 -0.41
C LEU A 69 -13.11 11.37 0.51
N VAL A 70 -14.29 10.94 0.04
CA VAL A 70 -15.27 10.20 0.86
C VAL A 70 -14.79 8.78 1.11
N ALA A 71 -14.19 8.14 0.11
CA ALA A 71 -13.58 6.82 0.24
C ALA A 71 -12.40 6.85 1.22
N SER A 72 -11.57 7.90 1.18
CA SER A 72 -10.40 8.03 2.07
C SER A 72 -10.74 8.04 3.57
N LEU A 73 -11.98 8.36 3.94
CA LEU A 73 -12.47 8.33 5.33
C LEU A 73 -12.87 6.92 5.79
N LYS A 74 -12.99 5.94 4.88
CA LYS A 74 -13.41 4.58 5.22
C LYS A 74 -12.20 3.79 5.76
N PRO A 75 -12.29 3.15 6.94
CA PRO A 75 -11.17 2.41 7.53
C PRO A 75 -10.58 1.33 6.60
N VAL A 76 -11.43 0.61 5.86
CA VAL A 76 -10.98 -0.41 4.89
C VAL A 76 -10.14 0.19 3.75
N VAL A 77 -10.44 1.42 3.33
CA VAL A 77 -9.68 2.10 2.26
C VAL A 77 -8.34 2.57 2.79
N GLN A 78 -8.29 3.11 4.01
CA GLN A 78 -7.04 3.47 4.68
C GLN A 78 -6.12 2.25 4.87
N GLN A 79 -6.68 1.10 5.24
CA GLN A 79 -5.96 -0.18 5.28
C GLN A 79 -5.41 -0.56 3.91
N ASN A 80 -6.21 -0.45 2.87
CA ASN A 80 -5.80 -0.80 1.52
C ASN A 80 -4.67 0.09 1.00
N VAL A 81 -4.64 1.38 1.34
CA VAL A 81 -3.52 2.28 1.02
C VAL A 81 -2.21 1.78 1.63
N VAL A 82 -2.24 1.37 2.90
CA VAL A 82 -1.04 0.89 3.59
C VAL A 82 -0.60 -0.48 3.10
N PHE A 83 -1.54 -1.41 2.91
CA PHE A 83 -1.23 -2.72 2.35
C PHE A 83 -0.62 -2.59 0.95
N PHE A 84 -1.20 -1.75 0.11
CA PHE A 84 -0.65 -1.53 -1.22
C PHE A 84 0.74 -0.86 -1.18
N GLY A 85 0.96 0.09 -0.27
CA GLY A 85 2.29 0.67 -0.03
C GLY A 85 3.33 -0.37 0.42
N ALA A 86 2.92 -1.30 1.29
CA ALA A 86 3.76 -2.41 1.70
C ALA A 86 4.04 -3.39 0.55
N CYS A 87 3.07 -3.66 -0.32
CA CYS A 87 3.26 -4.43 -1.56
C CYS A 87 4.34 -3.78 -2.43
N VAL A 88 4.23 -2.48 -2.72
CA VAL A 88 5.25 -1.75 -3.50
C VAL A 88 6.64 -1.87 -2.85
N ALA A 89 6.74 -1.71 -1.53
CA ALA A 89 8.01 -1.84 -0.81
C ALA A 89 8.59 -3.26 -0.86
N ALA A 90 7.71 -4.27 -0.79
CA ALA A 90 8.09 -5.66 -0.80
C ALA A 90 8.47 -6.19 -2.19
N VAL A 91 8.15 -5.49 -3.27
CA VAL A 91 8.48 -5.91 -4.65
C VAL A 91 9.52 -5.04 -5.35
N HIS A 92 9.70 -3.79 -4.92
CA HIS A 92 10.65 -2.88 -5.56
C HIS A 92 12.09 -3.39 -5.47
N HIS A 93 12.80 -3.31 -6.60
CA HIS A 93 14.24 -3.41 -6.69
C HIS A 93 14.77 -2.24 -7.54
N SER A 94 15.90 -1.68 -7.13
CA SER A 94 16.52 -0.57 -7.86
C SER A 94 16.84 -0.99 -9.29
N GLY A 95 16.24 -0.31 -10.26
CA GLY A 95 16.45 -0.57 -11.69
C GLY A 95 15.38 -1.44 -12.35
N GLU A 96 14.40 -1.94 -11.60
CA GLU A 96 13.30 -2.74 -12.12
C GLU A 96 11.95 -2.05 -11.91
N VAL A 97 11.08 -2.10 -12.94
CA VAL A 97 9.70 -1.65 -12.80
C VAL A 97 8.93 -2.62 -11.90
N CYS A 98 8.02 -2.11 -11.06
CA CYS A 98 7.44 -2.93 -9.98
C CYS A 98 5.94 -2.72 -9.73
N LEU A 99 5.23 -1.88 -10.50
CA LEU A 99 3.82 -1.61 -10.24
C LEU A 99 2.94 -2.82 -10.55
N PHE A 100 3.25 -3.58 -11.60
CA PHE A 100 2.52 -4.82 -11.89
C PHE A 100 2.66 -5.83 -10.75
N ASP A 101 3.88 -6.07 -10.28
CA ASP A 101 4.15 -7.02 -9.19
C ASP A 101 3.48 -6.58 -7.88
N ALA A 102 3.48 -5.27 -7.59
CA ALA A 102 2.79 -4.74 -6.42
C ALA A 102 1.29 -5.00 -6.47
N ILE A 103 0.67 -4.92 -7.66
CA ILE A 103 -0.74 -5.25 -7.85
C ILE A 103 -0.98 -6.76 -7.64
N GLN A 104 -0.09 -7.62 -8.16
CA GLN A 104 -0.19 -9.07 -7.96
C GLN A 104 -0.08 -9.46 -6.49
N GLU A 105 0.82 -8.84 -5.73
CA GLU A 105 0.95 -9.04 -4.29
C GLU A 105 -0.29 -8.56 -3.51
N PHE A 106 -0.96 -7.51 -4.00
CA PHE A 106 -2.11 -6.93 -3.31
C PHE A 106 -3.42 -7.68 -3.59
N ASN A 107 -3.55 -8.34 -4.75
CA ASN A 107 -4.77 -9.04 -5.16
C ASN A 107 -5.26 -10.11 -4.15
N PRO A 108 -4.41 -10.98 -3.58
CA PRO A 108 -4.83 -11.93 -2.54
C PRO A 108 -5.42 -11.25 -1.30
N ILE A 109 -4.86 -10.11 -0.89
CA ILE A 109 -5.34 -9.34 0.27
C ILE A 109 -6.76 -8.80 -0.01
N LEU A 110 -6.99 -8.27 -1.22
CA LEU A 110 -8.32 -7.83 -1.66
C LEU A 110 -9.33 -8.98 -1.73
N GLU A 111 -8.90 -10.16 -2.17
CA GLU A 111 -9.77 -11.33 -2.26
C GLU A 111 -10.25 -11.77 -0.86
N ILE A 112 -9.35 -11.81 0.12
CA ILE A 112 -9.71 -12.12 1.50
C ILE A 112 -10.70 -11.09 2.07
N GLN A 113 -10.49 -9.80 1.80
CA GLN A 113 -11.43 -8.75 2.22
C GLN A 113 -12.82 -8.91 1.59
N ARG A 114 -12.89 -9.30 0.31
CA ARG A 114 -14.17 -9.59 -0.36
C ARG A 114 -14.86 -10.81 0.25
N LYS A 115 -14.12 -11.90 0.50
CA LYS A 115 -14.63 -13.11 1.17
C LYS A 115 -15.16 -12.78 2.56
N TYR A 116 -14.45 -11.94 3.31
CA TYR A 116 -14.85 -11.48 4.64
C TYR A 116 -16.18 -10.72 4.59
N ALA A 117 -16.31 -9.76 3.67
CA ALA A 117 -17.55 -9.00 3.47
C ALA A 117 -18.75 -9.87 3.05
N GLN A 118 -18.50 -10.99 2.36
CA GLN A 118 -19.52 -11.94 1.90
C GLN A 118 -19.84 -13.05 2.91
N SER A 119 -19.10 -13.14 4.02
CA SER A 119 -19.14 -14.30 4.94
C SER A 119 -20.41 -14.40 5.81
N ASN A 120 -21.42 -13.55 5.63
CA ASN A 120 -22.77 -13.62 6.24
C ASN A 120 -22.84 -14.15 7.70
N GLY A 121 -21.94 -13.70 8.57
CA GLY A 121 -21.99 -14.01 10.01
C GLY A 121 -21.46 -15.39 10.44
N ASP A 122 -20.86 -16.17 9.54
CA ASP A 122 -20.09 -17.37 9.91
C ASP A 122 -18.82 -16.94 10.66
N GLN A 123 -18.83 -17.08 11.98
CA GLN A 123 -17.75 -16.64 12.88
C GLN A 123 -16.46 -17.44 12.68
N GLU A 124 -16.56 -18.74 12.39
CA GLU A 124 -15.41 -19.62 12.19
C GLU A 124 -14.68 -19.23 10.91
N LYS A 125 -15.44 -19.04 9.82
CA LYS A 125 -14.91 -18.54 8.54
C LYS A 125 -14.33 -17.13 8.65
N HIS A 126 -14.96 -16.26 9.47
CA HIS A 126 -14.44 -14.92 9.75
C HIS A 126 -13.06 -14.98 10.43
N GLN A 127 -12.91 -15.84 11.43
CA GLN A 127 -11.67 -15.99 12.18
C GLN A 127 -10.57 -16.58 11.31
N GLU A 128 -10.89 -17.57 10.47
CA GLU A 128 -9.97 -18.15 9.50
C GLU A 128 -9.45 -17.11 8.51
N LEU A 129 -10.34 -16.35 7.86
CA LEU A 129 -9.97 -15.30 6.89
C LEU A 129 -9.15 -14.18 7.53
N MET A 130 -9.45 -13.81 8.77
CA MET A 130 -8.67 -12.82 9.51
C MET A 130 -7.26 -13.34 9.83
N GLY A 131 -7.14 -14.61 10.22
CA GLY A 131 -5.86 -15.28 10.44
C GLY A 131 -5.03 -15.35 9.16
N GLU A 132 -5.63 -15.78 8.05
CA GLU A 132 -4.99 -15.84 6.73
C GLU A 132 -4.48 -14.46 6.29
N ARG A 133 -5.33 -13.42 6.38
CA ARG A 133 -4.92 -12.04 6.06
C ARG A 133 -3.77 -11.58 6.94
N SER A 134 -3.84 -11.87 8.23
CA SER A 134 -2.80 -11.47 9.18
C SER A 134 -1.44 -12.11 8.85
N LEU A 135 -1.42 -13.38 8.49
CA LEU A 135 -0.19 -14.06 8.06
C LEU A 135 0.39 -13.43 6.78
N MET A 136 -0.46 -13.15 5.78
CA MET A 136 -0.02 -12.50 4.54
C MET A 136 0.56 -11.10 4.80
N VAL A 137 -0.14 -10.28 5.59
CA VAL A 137 0.32 -8.92 5.92
C VAL A 137 1.62 -8.96 6.73
N ARG A 138 1.77 -9.93 7.65
CA ARG A 138 3.00 -10.11 8.42
C ARG A 138 4.18 -10.46 7.52
N GLU A 139 4.01 -11.43 6.62
CA GLU A 139 5.06 -11.82 5.68
C GLU A 139 5.44 -10.66 4.75
N LEU A 140 4.44 -9.92 4.28
CA LEU A 140 4.63 -8.73 3.47
C LEU A 140 5.45 -7.67 4.23
N ALA A 141 5.13 -7.43 5.50
CA ALA A 141 5.85 -6.48 6.33
C ALA A 141 7.32 -6.89 6.56
N ILE A 142 7.61 -8.19 6.69
CA ILE A 142 8.98 -8.70 6.80
C ILE A 142 9.77 -8.37 5.53
N ARG A 143 9.25 -8.76 4.35
CA ARG A 143 9.90 -8.49 3.06
C ARG A 143 10.10 -7.01 2.80
N ALA A 144 9.09 -6.18 3.10
CA ALA A 144 9.18 -4.73 2.95
C ALA A 144 10.29 -4.13 3.84
N ARG A 145 10.45 -4.63 5.08
CA ARG A 145 11.51 -4.18 6.01
C ARG A 145 12.89 -4.59 5.54
N GLU A 146 13.06 -5.84 5.11
CA GLU A 146 14.34 -6.32 4.58
C GLU A 146 14.81 -5.44 3.42
N ARG A 147 13.89 -5.03 2.55
CA ARG A 147 14.20 -4.15 1.40
C ARG A 147 14.43 -2.69 1.81
N ALA A 148 13.77 -2.21 2.86
CA ALA A 148 14.00 -0.87 3.38
C ALA A 148 15.40 -0.69 4.01
N THR A 149 16.05 -1.78 4.47
CA THR A 149 17.37 -1.71 5.12
C THR A 149 18.53 -1.37 4.19
N TRP A 150 18.29 -1.20 2.88
CA TRP A 150 19.27 -0.67 1.94
C TRP A 150 18.96 0.79 1.55
N ARG A 151 19.16 1.71 2.50
CA ARG A 151 19.33 3.15 2.21
C ARG A 151 20.52 3.70 3.00
N PRO A 152 21.71 3.85 2.39
CA PRO A 152 22.71 4.73 2.94
C PRO A 152 22.25 6.18 2.69
N GLY A 153 21.72 6.84 3.73
CA GLY A 153 21.70 8.31 3.80
C GLY A 153 20.46 9.06 3.32
N VAL A 154 19.24 8.63 3.65
CA VAL A 154 18.07 9.52 3.60
C VAL A 154 17.32 9.45 4.93
N GLY A 155 17.27 10.60 5.61
CA GLY A 155 16.73 10.77 6.95
C GLY A 155 15.27 10.38 7.11
N GLU A 156 14.98 10.10 8.37
CA GLU A 156 13.69 10.02 9.05
C GLU A 156 12.62 10.93 8.41
N ASP A 157 11.67 10.33 7.68
CA ASP A 157 10.28 10.83 7.48
C ASP A 157 9.50 9.89 6.53
N SER A 158 9.49 8.60 6.83
CA SER A 158 8.56 7.67 6.16
C SER A 158 7.22 7.69 6.88
N LEU A 159 6.35 8.60 6.45
CA LEU A 159 4.95 8.78 6.90
C LEU A 159 4.06 7.52 6.82
N PHE A 160 4.57 6.41 6.27
CA PHE A 160 3.83 5.17 6.03
C PHE A 160 4.58 3.91 6.50
N ALA A 161 5.46 4.02 7.49
CA ALA A 161 6.07 2.83 8.09
C ALA A 161 4.98 1.95 8.74
N VAL A 162 4.89 0.68 8.33
CA VAL A 162 4.01 -0.32 8.95
C VAL A 162 4.57 -0.66 10.34
N VAL A 163 3.97 -0.08 11.38
CA VAL A 163 4.28 -0.39 12.78
C VAL A 163 3.11 -1.16 13.38
N ASP A 164 3.05 -2.47 13.11
CA ASP A 164 2.09 -3.33 13.80
C ASP A 164 2.53 -3.60 15.24
N CYS A 165 1.57 -3.54 16.17
CA CYS A 165 1.75 -4.07 17.51
C CYS A 165 1.73 -5.61 17.46
N ALA A 166 2.82 -6.25 17.86
CA ALA A 166 2.97 -7.70 17.83
C ALA A 166 1.97 -8.48 18.72
N ALA A 167 1.25 -7.81 19.61
CA ALA A 167 0.38 -8.44 20.61
C ALA A 167 -1.12 -8.43 20.24
N CYS A 168 -1.64 -7.35 19.65
CA CYS A 168 -3.08 -7.25 19.35
C CYS A 168 -3.43 -7.39 17.87
N MET A 169 -2.45 -7.28 16.96
CA MET A 169 -2.67 -7.29 15.50
C MET A 169 -3.82 -6.38 15.01
N GLU A 170 -4.16 -5.34 15.78
CA GLU A 170 -5.04 -4.26 15.33
C GLU A 170 -4.21 -3.24 14.54
N PRO A 171 -4.58 -2.95 13.28
CA PRO A 171 -3.88 -1.96 12.47
C PRO A 171 -4.26 -0.56 12.95
N PHE A 172 -3.40 0.08 13.75
CA PHE A 172 -3.53 1.52 14.03
C PHE A 172 -2.57 2.32 13.17
N PHE A 173 -3.15 3.15 12.31
CA PHE A 173 -2.47 4.24 11.61
C PHE A 173 -2.08 5.31 12.62
N ARG A 174 -0.79 5.68 12.64
CA ARG A 174 -0.41 7.04 13.03
C ARG A 174 0.15 7.74 11.80
N VAL A 175 -0.66 8.67 11.29
CA VAL A 175 -0.12 9.92 10.75
C VAL A 175 0.67 10.54 11.91
N GLU A 176 1.99 10.64 11.73
CA GLU A 176 3.03 11.23 12.58
C GLU A 176 2.76 11.38 14.09
N MET A 177 3.52 10.65 14.92
CA MET A 177 3.88 11.13 16.25
C MET A 177 5.31 10.68 16.58
N ALA A 178 6.22 11.64 16.60
CA ALA A 178 7.68 11.56 16.75
C ALA A 178 8.23 10.94 18.06
N ASN A 179 7.49 10.07 18.75
CA ASN A 179 8.00 9.37 19.93
C ASN A 179 7.35 7.99 20.03
N LEU A 180 8.18 6.95 20.01
CA LEU A 180 7.89 5.50 20.00
C LEU A 180 7.14 5.00 21.26
N VAL A 181 6.04 5.65 21.65
CA VAL A 181 5.21 5.24 22.79
C VAL A 181 3.80 4.88 22.32
N CYS A 182 3.51 3.59 22.39
CA CYS A 182 2.17 3.02 22.21
C CYS A 182 1.22 3.52 23.31
N ARG A 183 0.02 3.98 22.96
CA ARG A 183 -1.05 4.34 23.92
C ARG A 183 -2.36 3.70 23.49
N HIS A 184 -2.57 2.44 23.84
CA HIS A 184 -3.88 1.78 23.74
C HIS A 184 -4.69 2.03 25.02
N ALA A 185 -5.98 2.35 24.90
CA ALA A 185 -6.88 2.52 26.04
C ALA A 185 -7.44 1.19 26.60
N PHE A 186 -7.30 0.06 25.88
CA PHE A 186 -7.93 -1.22 26.25
C PHE A 186 -7.07 -2.48 26.01
N CYS A 187 -5.77 -2.35 25.73
CA CYS A 187 -4.89 -3.53 25.65
C CYS A 187 -4.46 -3.95 27.06
N ARG A 188 -4.93 -5.12 27.52
CA ARG A 188 -4.70 -5.63 28.87
C ARG A 188 -3.24 -6.04 29.13
N GLU A 189 -2.47 -6.36 28.10
CA GLU A 189 -1.03 -6.65 28.22
C GLU A 189 -0.16 -5.37 28.29
N CYS A 190 -0.58 -4.27 27.66
CA CYS A 190 0.12 -2.97 27.79
C CYS A 190 -0.13 -2.27 29.14
N LEU A 191 -1.15 -2.70 29.90
CA LEU A 191 -1.44 -2.17 31.24
C LEU A 191 -0.57 -2.80 32.34
N HIS A 192 0.17 -3.87 32.03
CA HIS A 192 0.97 -4.65 32.99
C HIS A 192 2.41 -4.95 32.57
N GLY A 193 2.88 -4.35 31.47
CA GLY A 193 4.27 -4.43 31.00
C GLY A 193 4.97 -3.09 31.12
#